data_AF-A0A4P7Z460-F1
#
_entry.id   AF-A0A4P7Z460-F1
#
_cell.length_a   1.000
_cell.length_b   1.000
_cell.length_c   1.000
_cell.angle_alpha   90.00
_cell.angle_beta   90.00
_cell.angle_gamma   90.00
#
_symmetry.space_group_name_H-M   'P 1'
#
loop_
_entity.id
_entity.type
_entity.pdbx_description
1 polymer ?
#
loop_
_entity_poly.entity_id
_entity_poly.type
_entity_poly.pdbx_seq_one_letter_code
_entity_poly.pdbx_strand_id
1 'polypeptide(L)'
;MAMPVDRRRRLTDFNARNRFTSIGFALFAWAGFLVVSAIAATNAFLPGLPWALGAGPFPADHGTEWHILFHNLHYLPLMATVLVWYVLSEHLTGVTSIHGARLSKIVFAAYLVFVPPTSLYHMFLEPTLSESLRVVGSLLSLFVSVPTLAAFAIIVSSLEASARARGATGFFGWMRGLPWHNPAMATMGWAVVNMMLGITFAFVLIQEKLAPMLSDTVFVPGYFHFFAVGVLTQTFLAALMVILPALGGGSLWRPDLLRRMPAVVTLGLLIFGAAGITAGFMGVPRRVFDLSYSGMAPAAWPVLMALVAAMYVFTIVAFQLIQSLPIIVIGSGHGH
;
A
#
# COMPACT_ATOMS: atom_id res chain seq x y z
N MET A 1 -1.30 0.78 -54.75
CA MET A 1 0.03 0.26 -54.36
C MET A 1 -0.14 -0.59 -53.10
N ALA A 2 -0.30 -1.91 -53.25
CA ALA A 2 -0.53 -2.81 -52.13
C ALA A 2 0.81 -3.13 -51.44
N MET A 3 0.95 -2.81 -50.15
CA MET A 3 2.13 -3.27 -49.39
C MET A 3 2.15 -4.80 -49.35
N PRO A 4 3.31 -5.45 -49.62
CA PRO A 4 3.43 -6.90 -49.63
C PRO A 4 2.96 -7.50 -48.29
N VAL A 5 2.17 -8.57 -48.35
CA VAL A 5 1.57 -9.26 -47.20
C VAL A 5 2.61 -9.60 -46.13
N ASP A 6 3.82 -9.92 -46.55
CA ASP A 6 4.97 -10.23 -45.70
C ASP A 6 5.45 -9.04 -44.84
N ARG A 7 5.44 -7.82 -45.41
CA ARG A 7 5.80 -6.60 -44.67
C ARG A 7 4.72 -6.22 -43.64
N ARG A 8 3.43 -6.47 -43.94
CA ARG A 8 2.35 -6.32 -42.97
C ARG A 8 2.46 -7.32 -41.83
N ARG A 9 2.75 -8.59 -42.13
CA ARG A 9 2.89 -9.65 -41.12
C ARG A 9 4.09 -9.38 -40.20
N ARG A 10 5.22 -8.95 -40.77
CA ARG A 10 6.40 -8.49 -39.99
C ARG A 10 6.11 -7.26 -39.14
N LEU A 11 5.37 -6.27 -39.66
CA LEU A 11 4.97 -5.10 -38.87
C LEU A 11 3.97 -5.46 -37.76
N THR A 12 3.04 -6.38 -37.98
CA THR A 12 2.13 -6.86 -36.94
C THR A 12 2.85 -7.67 -35.87
N ASP A 13 3.80 -8.52 -36.25
CA ASP A 13 4.60 -9.30 -35.30
C ASP A 13 5.59 -8.41 -34.52
N PHE A 14 6.20 -7.43 -35.19
CA PHE A 14 7.04 -6.42 -34.55
C PHE A 14 6.23 -5.57 -33.57
N ASN A 15 5.02 -5.12 -33.96
CA ASN A 15 4.13 -4.37 -33.08
C ASN A 15 3.52 -5.23 -31.96
N ALA A 16 3.37 -6.54 -32.13
CA ALA A 16 2.91 -7.45 -31.09
C ALA A 16 4.02 -7.70 -30.04
N ARG A 17 5.27 -7.86 -30.48
CA ARG A 17 6.44 -8.03 -29.60
C ARG A 17 6.82 -6.76 -28.83
N ASN A 18 6.52 -5.57 -29.38
CA ASN A 18 6.82 -4.28 -28.74
C ASN A 18 5.70 -3.73 -27.84
N ARG A 19 4.65 -4.51 -27.54
CA ARG A 19 3.55 -4.06 -26.66
C ARG A 19 3.82 -4.47 -25.22
N PHE A 20 3.93 -3.49 -24.33
CA PHE A 20 3.93 -3.75 -22.89
C PHE A 20 2.70 -4.56 -22.46
N THR A 21 2.96 -5.61 -21.67
CA THR A 21 1.96 -6.27 -20.81
C THR A 21 1.51 -5.29 -19.71
N SER A 22 0.40 -5.59 -19.02
CA SER A 22 -0.04 -4.76 -17.89
C SER A 22 1.04 -4.66 -16.81
N ILE A 23 1.64 -5.79 -16.42
CA ILE A 23 2.70 -5.87 -15.40
C ILE A 23 3.96 -5.13 -15.88
N GLY A 24 4.38 -5.32 -17.14
CA GLY A 24 5.57 -4.66 -17.69
C GLY A 24 5.42 -3.14 -17.75
N PHE A 25 4.24 -2.65 -18.18
CA PHE A 25 3.95 -1.21 -18.15
C PHE A 25 3.90 -0.67 -16.73
N ALA A 26 3.27 -1.40 -15.81
CA ALA A 26 3.14 -0.99 -14.41
C ALA A 26 4.51 -0.87 -13.72
N LEU A 27 5.42 -1.81 -13.97
CA LEU A 27 6.81 -1.73 -13.52
C LEU A 27 7.53 -0.52 -14.13
N PHE A 28 7.35 -0.26 -15.43
CA PHE A 28 7.94 0.90 -16.09
C PHE A 28 7.42 2.22 -15.50
N ALA A 29 6.11 2.32 -15.27
CA ALA A 29 5.50 3.48 -14.63
C ALA A 29 6.01 3.66 -13.19
N TRP A 30 6.15 2.57 -12.43
CA TRP A 30 6.68 2.60 -11.06
C TRP A 30 8.15 3.07 -11.04
N ALA A 31 8.97 2.60 -11.98
CA ALA A 31 10.35 3.06 -12.13
C ALA A 31 10.42 4.56 -12.47
N GLY A 32 9.53 5.06 -13.33
CA GLY A 32 9.39 6.49 -13.59
C GLY A 32 9.02 7.28 -12.32
N PHE A 33 8.09 6.75 -11.52
CA PHE A 33 7.71 7.39 -10.27
C PHE A 33 8.83 7.38 -9.22
N LEU A 34 9.66 6.33 -9.19
CA LEU A 34 10.86 6.25 -8.37
C LEU A 34 11.86 7.37 -8.72
N VAL A 35 12.06 7.64 -10.01
CA VAL A 35 12.93 8.75 -10.47
C VAL A 35 12.38 10.10 -10.00
N VAL A 36 11.07 10.35 -10.18
CA VAL A 36 10.43 11.59 -9.70
C VAL A 36 10.58 11.74 -8.18
N SER A 37 10.45 10.65 -7.44
CA SER A 37 10.62 10.63 -5.99
C SER A 37 12.07 10.92 -5.57
N ALA A 38 13.06 10.44 -6.32
CA ALA A 38 14.47 10.74 -6.09
C ALA A 38 14.81 12.22 -6.34
N ILE A 39 14.17 12.85 -7.34
CA ILE A 39 14.27 14.29 -7.56
C ILE A 39 13.67 15.06 -6.38
N ALA A 40 12.47 14.69 -5.94
CA ALA A 40 11.85 15.31 -4.75
C ALA A 40 12.73 15.14 -3.49
N ALA A 41 13.39 13.99 -3.33
CA ALA A 41 14.32 13.76 -2.22
C ALA A 41 15.53 14.70 -2.30
N THR A 42 16.05 14.91 -3.51
CA THR A 42 17.14 15.86 -3.75
C THR A 42 16.71 17.27 -3.38
N ASN A 43 15.52 17.71 -3.80
CA ASN A 43 14.99 19.04 -3.48
C ASN A 43 14.76 19.24 -1.97
N ALA A 44 14.30 18.21 -1.26
CA ALA A 44 14.06 18.31 0.18
C ALA A 44 15.35 18.36 1.02
N PHE A 45 16.37 17.58 0.63
CA PHE A 45 17.57 17.39 1.46
C PHE A 45 18.80 18.18 1.01
N LEU A 46 19.01 18.38 -0.29
CA LEU A 46 20.22 19.05 -0.80
C LEU A 46 20.33 20.51 -0.31
N PRO A 47 19.25 21.33 -0.30
CA PRO A 47 19.31 22.67 0.26
C PRO A 47 19.62 22.70 1.77
N GLY A 48 19.29 21.63 2.50
CA GLY A 48 19.57 21.50 3.94
C GLY A 48 21.02 21.13 4.25
N LEU A 49 21.81 20.71 3.27
CA LEU A 49 23.19 20.26 3.47
C LEU A 49 24.11 21.38 4.02
N PRO A 50 24.12 22.62 3.48
CA PRO A 50 24.90 23.71 4.07
C PRO A 50 24.53 23.99 5.53
N TRP A 51 23.23 23.97 5.86
CA TRP A 51 22.77 24.14 7.25
C TRP A 51 23.26 23.02 8.16
N ALA A 52 23.14 21.76 7.74
CA ALA A 52 23.60 20.61 8.50
C ALA A 52 25.13 20.62 8.76
N LEU A 53 25.90 21.27 7.88
CA LEU A 53 27.34 21.47 8.01
C LEU A 53 27.72 22.75 8.78
N GLY A 54 26.74 23.51 9.29
CA GLY A 54 26.97 24.79 9.97
C GLY A 54 27.44 25.92 9.05
N ALA A 55 27.29 25.76 7.73
CA ALA A 55 27.78 26.66 6.70
C ALA A 55 26.68 27.54 6.06
N GLY A 56 25.43 27.44 6.51
CA GLY A 56 24.32 28.21 5.94
C GLY A 56 23.06 28.22 6.82
N PRO A 57 22.08 29.08 6.47
CA PRO A 57 20.79 29.12 7.14
C PRO A 57 19.96 27.88 6.81
N PHE A 58 18.97 27.59 7.66
CA PHE A 58 17.98 26.56 7.38
C PHE A 58 17.15 26.92 6.13
N PRO A 59 16.82 25.97 5.23
CA PRO A 59 16.11 26.30 4.00
C PRO A 59 14.68 26.81 4.27
N ALA A 60 14.30 27.91 3.63
CA ALA A 60 13.00 28.53 3.82
C ALA A 60 11.83 27.61 3.43
N ASP A 61 11.98 26.85 2.35
CA ASP A 61 10.92 26.00 1.77
C ASP A 61 11.00 24.54 2.23
N HIS A 62 11.80 24.21 3.25
CA HIS A 62 12.03 22.82 3.66
C HIS A 62 10.73 22.08 4.02
N GLY A 63 9.77 22.75 4.69
CA GLY A 63 8.48 22.15 5.03
C GLY A 63 7.69 21.72 3.79
N THR A 64 7.57 22.60 2.80
CA THR A 64 6.90 22.30 1.53
C THR A 64 7.56 21.15 0.78
N GLU A 65 8.88 21.21 0.60
CA GLU A 65 9.63 20.17 -0.11
C GLU A 65 9.57 18.82 0.63
N TRP A 66 9.59 18.85 1.96
CA TRP A 66 9.39 17.67 2.80
C TRP A 66 8.01 17.05 2.59
N HIS A 67 6.93 17.84 2.55
CA HIS A 67 5.58 17.31 2.34
C HIS A 67 5.38 16.73 0.94
N ILE A 68 5.99 17.33 -0.08
CA ILE A 68 6.00 16.78 -1.44
C ILE A 68 6.73 15.44 -1.48
N LEU A 69 7.92 15.36 -0.88
CA LEU A 69 8.67 14.11 -0.77
C LEU A 69 7.88 13.06 0.04
N PHE A 70 7.38 13.44 1.21
CA PHE A 70 6.61 12.57 2.10
C PHE A 70 5.40 11.99 1.39
N HIS A 71 4.75 12.80 0.55
CA HIS A 71 3.66 12.33 -0.28
C HIS A 71 4.09 11.22 -1.23
N ASN A 72 5.16 11.44 -1.98
CA ASN A 72 5.69 10.44 -2.90
C ASN A 72 6.15 9.15 -2.19
N LEU A 73 6.78 9.28 -1.02
CA LEU A 73 7.37 8.16 -0.29
C LEU A 73 6.33 7.14 0.20
N HIS A 74 5.09 7.54 0.47
CA HIS A 74 4.05 6.56 0.84
C HIS A 74 3.25 6.04 -0.36
N TYR A 75 3.27 6.74 -1.51
CA TYR A 75 2.68 6.22 -2.76
C TYR A 75 3.59 5.25 -3.52
N LEU A 76 4.91 5.38 -3.41
CA LEU A 76 5.87 4.44 -4.01
C LEU A 76 5.60 2.98 -3.59
N PRO A 77 5.50 2.66 -2.29
CA PRO A 77 5.20 1.31 -1.84
C PRO A 77 3.73 0.91 -2.09
N LEU A 78 2.79 1.87 -2.15
CA LEU A 78 1.40 1.58 -2.51
C LEU A 78 1.28 1.11 -3.97
N MET A 79 1.93 1.82 -4.89
CA MET A 79 1.96 1.44 -6.31
C MET A 79 2.66 0.08 -6.50
N ALA A 80 3.75 -0.17 -5.76
CA ALA A 80 4.42 -1.47 -5.73
C ALA A 80 3.49 -2.58 -5.21
N THR A 81 2.70 -2.31 -4.17
CA THR A 81 1.71 -3.25 -3.62
C THR A 81 0.69 -3.66 -4.68
N VAL A 82 0.13 -2.69 -5.41
CA VAL A 82 -0.82 -2.97 -6.48
C VAL A 82 -0.19 -3.77 -7.62
N LEU A 83 1.04 -3.44 -8.01
CA LEU A 83 1.81 -4.23 -8.98
C LEU A 83 1.98 -5.69 -8.51
N VAL A 84 2.36 -5.89 -7.25
CA VAL A 84 2.51 -7.21 -6.64
C VAL A 84 1.18 -7.97 -6.62
N TRP A 85 0.05 -7.31 -6.37
CA TRP A 85 -1.25 -7.99 -6.43
C TRP A 85 -1.63 -8.46 -7.83
N TYR A 86 -1.28 -7.71 -8.87
CA TYR A 86 -1.41 -8.20 -10.26
C TYR A 86 -0.58 -9.46 -10.48
N VAL A 87 0.70 -9.43 -10.07
CA VAL A 87 1.62 -10.57 -10.20
C VAL A 87 1.12 -11.78 -9.41
N LEU A 88 0.76 -11.60 -8.13
CA LEU A 88 0.30 -12.68 -7.26
C LEU A 88 -1.03 -13.25 -7.75
N SER A 89 -1.98 -12.43 -8.20
CA SER A 89 -3.25 -12.92 -8.73
C SER A 89 -3.03 -13.80 -9.96
N GLU A 90 -2.19 -13.35 -10.90
CA GLU A 90 -1.86 -14.14 -12.09
C GLU A 90 -1.09 -15.42 -11.73
N HIS A 91 -0.10 -15.32 -10.84
CA HIS A 91 0.74 -16.46 -10.45
C HIS A 91 -0.04 -17.53 -9.66
N LEU A 92 -0.90 -17.12 -8.73
CA LEU A 92 -1.58 -18.03 -7.80
C LEU A 92 -2.86 -18.63 -8.39
N THR A 93 -3.49 -17.96 -9.36
CA THR A 93 -4.78 -18.42 -9.90
C THR A 93 -4.79 -18.60 -11.42
N GLY A 94 -3.74 -18.17 -12.13
CA GLY A 94 -3.70 -18.14 -13.60
C GLY A 94 -4.65 -17.12 -14.23
N VAL A 95 -5.22 -16.20 -13.44
CA VAL A 95 -6.25 -15.26 -13.90
C VAL A 95 -5.62 -13.93 -14.25
N THR A 96 -5.80 -13.51 -15.50
CA THR A 96 -5.44 -12.18 -15.99
C THR A 96 -6.67 -11.26 -16.06
N SER A 97 -6.44 -9.95 -16.20
CA SER A 97 -7.50 -8.95 -16.35
C SER A 97 -8.46 -9.29 -17.51
N ILE A 98 -9.76 -9.39 -17.21
CA ILE A 98 -10.81 -9.55 -18.23
C ILE A 98 -11.09 -8.26 -19.02
N HIS A 99 -10.62 -7.11 -18.52
CA HIS A 99 -10.80 -5.78 -19.12
C HIS A 99 -9.72 -5.44 -20.15
N GLY A 100 -8.81 -6.38 -20.41
CA GLY A 100 -7.66 -6.21 -21.28
C GLY A 100 -6.56 -5.33 -20.69
N ALA A 101 -5.39 -5.35 -21.35
CA ALA A 101 -4.20 -4.67 -20.83
C ALA A 101 -4.30 -3.14 -20.88
N ARG A 102 -5.11 -2.58 -21.79
CA ARG A 102 -5.23 -1.12 -21.95
C ARG A 102 -5.77 -0.45 -20.69
N LEU A 103 -6.81 -1.00 -20.08
CA LEU A 103 -7.40 -0.41 -18.88
C LEU A 103 -6.43 -0.43 -17.70
N SER A 104 -5.74 -1.54 -17.46
CA SER A 104 -4.73 -1.61 -16.40
C SER A 104 -3.61 -0.60 -16.61
N LYS A 105 -3.16 -0.40 -17.85
CA LYS A 105 -2.15 0.63 -18.17
C LYS A 105 -2.63 2.05 -17.89
N ILE A 106 -3.89 2.36 -18.21
CA ILE A 106 -4.49 3.66 -17.87
C ILE A 106 -4.50 3.85 -16.34
N VAL A 107 -4.88 2.82 -15.58
CA VAL A 107 -4.90 2.85 -14.12
C VAL A 107 -3.49 3.07 -13.54
N PHE A 108 -2.46 2.37 -14.02
CA PHE A 108 -1.09 2.60 -13.56
C PHE A 108 -0.54 3.96 -13.98
N ALA A 109 -0.89 4.46 -15.16
CA ALA A 109 -0.54 5.82 -15.58
C ALA A 109 -1.24 6.88 -14.72
N ALA A 110 -2.46 6.61 -14.23
CA ALA A 110 -3.21 7.54 -13.39
C ALA A 110 -2.49 7.83 -12.05
N TYR A 111 -1.68 6.91 -11.51
CA TYR A 111 -0.81 7.21 -10.37
C TYR A 111 0.15 8.37 -10.67
N LEU A 112 0.77 8.38 -11.84
CA LEU A 112 1.72 9.43 -12.24
C LEU A 112 1.05 10.79 -12.41
N VAL A 113 -0.25 10.80 -12.72
CA VAL A 113 -1.03 12.03 -12.92
C VAL A 113 -1.60 12.56 -11.61
N PHE A 114 -2.19 11.69 -10.79
CA PHE A 114 -2.92 12.11 -9.60
C PHE A 114 -2.06 12.22 -8.36
N VAL A 115 -0.98 11.45 -8.22
CA VAL A 115 -0.15 11.47 -6.99
C VAL A 115 0.59 12.80 -6.81
N PRO A 116 1.33 13.36 -7.79
CA PRO A 116 2.07 14.59 -7.55
C PRO A 116 1.21 15.78 -7.05
N PRO A 117 0.04 16.10 -7.64
CA PRO A 117 -0.76 17.25 -7.20
C PRO A 117 -1.50 17.02 -5.87
N THR A 118 -1.65 15.78 -5.41
CA THR A 118 -2.34 15.49 -4.14
C THR A 118 -1.48 15.71 -2.90
N SER A 119 -0.18 16.04 -3.04
CA SER A 119 0.69 16.37 -1.90
C SER A 119 0.15 17.49 -1.01
N LEU A 120 -0.66 18.41 -1.57
CA LEU A 120 -1.28 19.53 -0.88
C LEU A 120 -2.06 19.14 0.38
N TYR A 121 -2.63 17.93 0.47
CA TYR A 121 -3.40 17.56 1.68
C TYR A 121 -2.51 17.36 2.92
N HIS A 122 -1.19 17.15 2.75
CA HIS A 122 -0.27 17.15 3.88
C HIS A 122 0.04 18.55 4.40
N MET A 123 -0.28 19.58 3.60
CA MET A 123 0.09 20.96 3.85
C MET A 123 -1.08 21.81 4.35
N PHE A 124 -2.21 21.20 4.73
CA PHE A 124 -3.39 21.97 5.18
C PHE A 124 -3.14 22.85 6.40
N LEU A 125 -2.12 22.53 7.21
CA LEU A 125 -1.73 23.31 8.38
C LEU A 125 -0.54 24.26 8.10
N GLU A 126 0.00 24.27 6.87
CA GLU A 126 1.11 25.15 6.52
C GLU A 126 0.65 26.61 6.46
N PRO A 127 1.29 27.52 7.22
CA PRO A 127 0.84 28.91 7.32
C PRO A 127 1.02 29.68 6.00
N THR A 128 1.93 29.22 5.13
CA THR A 128 2.23 29.82 3.83
C THR A 128 1.26 29.39 2.72
N LEU A 129 0.40 28.39 2.96
CA LEU A 129 -0.52 27.86 1.96
C LEU A 129 -1.84 28.65 1.94
N SER A 130 -2.16 29.28 0.80
CA SER A 130 -3.39 30.05 0.63
C SER A 130 -4.64 29.19 0.81
N GLU A 131 -5.73 29.80 1.29
CA GLU A 131 -7.02 29.11 1.46
C GLU A 131 -7.52 28.48 0.15
N SER A 132 -7.34 29.17 -0.99
CA SER A 132 -7.69 28.64 -2.30
C SER A 132 -6.94 27.35 -2.64
N LEU A 133 -5.64 27.28 -2.34
CA LEU A 133 -4.85 26.07 -2.55
C LEU A 133 -5.23 24.94 -1.59
N ARG A 134 -5.65 25.27 -0.36
CA ARG A 134 -6.18 24.26 0.59
C ARG A 134 -7.48 23.64 0.07
N VAL A 135 -8.41 24.44 -0.44
CA VAL A 135 -9.67 23.94 -1.03
C VAL A 135 -9.39 23.07 -2.27
N VAL A 136 -8.52 23.54 -3.17
CA VAL A 136 -8.11 22.76 -4.35
C VAL A 136 -7.43 21.46 -3.92
N GLY A 137 -6.53 21.50 -2.95
CA GLY A 137 -5.87 20.32 -2.38
C GLY A 137 -6.86 19.30 -1.81
N SER A 138 -7.89 19.77 -1.11
CA SER A 138 -8.96 18.90 -0.59
C SER A 138 -9.76 18.24 -1.72
N LEU A 139 -10.13 18.96 -2.77
CA LEU A 139 -10.84 18.39 -3.92
C LEU A 139 -9.97 17.37 -4.67
N LEU A 140 -8.70 17.70 -4.91
CA LEU A 140 -7.75 16.80 -5.58
C LEU A 140 -7.52 15.53 -4.76
N SER A 141 -7.47 15.64 -3.42
CA SER A 141 -7.27 14.48 -2.55
C SER A 141 -8.33 13.40 -2.71
N LEU A 142 -9.56 13.73 -3.13
CA LEU A 142 -10.61 12.75 -3.40
C LEU A 142 -10.26 11.79 -4.55
N PHE A 143 -9.41 12.25 -5.48
CA PHE A 143 -8.93 11.43 -6.60
C PHE A 143 -7.79 10.49 -6.21
N VAL A 144 -7.22 10.63 -5.02
CA VAL A 144 -6.00 9.93 -4.64
C VAL A 144 -6.18 8.41 -4.58
N SER A 145 -7.40 7.95 -4.26
CA SER A 145 -7.73 6.52 -4.19
C SER A 145 -8.22 5.94 -5.52
N VAL A 146 -8.48 6.77 -6.53
CA VAL A 146 -9.07 6.31 -7.82
C VAL A 146 -8.20 5.25 -8.50
N PRO A 147 -6.87 5.42 -8.66
CA PRO A 147 -6.04 4.40 -9.29
C PRO A 147 -6.06 3.08 -8.51
N THR A 148 -5.95 3.14 -7.19
CA THR A 148 -5.94 1.96 -6.29
C THR A 148 -7.27 1.19 -6.34
N LEU A 149 -8.39 1.91 -6.23
CA LEU A 149 -9.72 1.30 -6.27
C LEU A 149 -10.05 0.72 -7.65
N ALA A 150 -9.63 1.38 -8.73
CA ALA A 150 -9.79 0.86 -10.09
C ALA A 150 -8.97 -0.42 -10.31
N ALA A 151 -7.71 -0.44 -9.85
CA ALA A 151 -6.86 -1.63 -9.91
C ALA A 151 -7.48 -2.80 -9.12
N PHE A 152 -7.97 -2.51 -7.91
CA PHE A 152 -8.68 -3.49 -7.09
C PHE A 152 -9.92 -4.05 -7.79
N ALA A 153 -10.77 -3.18 -8.35
CA ALA A 153 -11.96 -3.58 -9.09
C ALA A 153 -11.61 -4.48 -10.30
N ILE A 154 -10.53 -4.18 -11.02
CA ILE A 154 -10.04 -5.02 -12.13
C ILE A 154 -9.67 -6.41 -11.62
N ILE A 155 -8.90 -6.51 -10.54
CA ILE A 155 -8.47 -7.80 -9.96
C ILE A 155 -9.70 -8.60 -9.51
N VAL A 156 -10.55 -8.00 -8.67
CA VAL A 156 -11.72 -8.69 -8.11
C VAL A 156 -12.69 -9.14 -9.18
N SER A 157 -13.06 -8.26 -10.11
CA SER A 157 -13.98 -8.63 -11.20
C SER A 157 -13.40 -9.72 -12.10
N SER A 158 -12.08 -9.76 -12.30
CA SER A 158 -11.44 -10.81 -13.09
C SER A 158 -11.44 -12.16 -12.36
N LEU A 159 -11.12 -12.16 -11.07
CA LEU A 159 -11.19 -13.35 -10.21
C LEU A 159 -12.62 -13.89 -10.13
N GLU A 160 -13.60 -13.01 -9.92
CA GLU A 160 -15.01 -13.37 -9.85
C GLU A 160 -15.51 -13.94 -11.18
N ALA A 161 -15.27 -13.26 -12.30
CA ALA A 161 -15.69 -13.73 -13.62
C ALA A 161 -15.07 -15.10 -13.94
N SER A 162 -13.80 -15.28 -13.62
CA SER A 162 -13.09 -16.55 -13.82
C SER A 162 -13.68 -17.68 -12.96
N ALA A 163 -14.00 -17.41 -11.69
CA ALA A 163 -14.64 -18.39 -10.82
C ALA A 163 -16.07 -18.74 -11.27
N ARG A 164 -16.84 -17.74 -11.72
CA ARG A 164 -18.20 -17.94 -12.26
C ARG A 164 -18.19 -18.74 -13.57
N ALA A 165 -17.20 -18.51 -14.44
CA ALA A 165 -16.98 -19.33 -15.63
C ALA A 165 -16.67 -20.81 -15.30
N ARG A 166 -16.14 -21.09 -14.10
CA ARG A 166 -15.95 -22.45 -13.57
C ARG A 166 -17.14 -22.97 -12.74
N GLY A 167 -18.29 -22.30 -12.79
CA GLY A 167 -19.53 -22.75 -12.15
C GLY A 167 -19.76 -22.24 -10.73
N ALA A 168 -19.01 -21.25 -10.24
CA ALA A 168 -19.30 -20.64 -8.94
C ALA A 168 -20.65 -19.89 -8.94
N THR A 169 -21.52 -20.20 -7.98
CA THR A 169 -22.87 -19.62 -7.86
C THR A 169 -23.08 -18.81 -6.57
N GLY A 170 -24.14 -18.01 -6.52
CA GLY A 170 -24.46 -17.16 -5.37
C GLY A 170 -23.60 -15.90 -5.26
N PHE A 171 -23.86 -15.10 -4.21
CA PHE A 171 -23.23 -13.79 -4.03
C PHE A 171 -21.73 -13.90 -3.69
N PHE A 172 -21.38 -14.82 -2.77
CA PHE A 172 -20.01 -15.03 -2.32
C PHE A 172 -19.37 -16.35 -2.78
N GLY A 173 -20.02 -17.10 -3.69
CA GLY A 173 -19.49 -18.39 -4.13
C GLY A 173 -18.16 -18.31 -4.87
N TRP A 174 -17.92 -17.20 -5.58
CA TRP A 174 -16.65 -16.98 -6.28
C TRP A 174 -15.46 -16.92 -5.33
N MET A 175 -15.62 -16.32 -4.14
CA MET A 175 -14.55 -16.24 -3.15
C MET A 175 -14.17 -17.62 -2.63
N ARG A 176 -15.14 -18.51 -2.38
CA ARG A 176 -14.85 -19.85 -1.82
C ARG A 176 -13.94 -20.70 -2.71
N GLY A 177 -13.96 -20.46 -4.02
CA GLY A 177 -13.13 -21.18 -5.00
C GLY A 177 -11.70 -20.67 -5.15
N LEU A 178 -11.30 -19.61 -4.44
CA LEU A 178 -9.93 -19.10 -4.47
C LEU A 178 -8.99 -19.98 -3.61
N PRO A 179 -7.69 -20.03 -3.91
CA PRO A 179 -6.74 -20.93 -3.25
C PRO A 179 -6.34 -20.46 -1.84
N TRP A 180 -7.29 -20.28 -0.92
CA TRP A 180 -7.05 -19.78 0.44
C TRP A 180 -6.17 -20.67 1.32
N HIS A 181 -5.93 -21.92 0.90
CA HIS A 181 -4.96 -22.79 1.57
C HIS A 181 -3.51 -22.36 1.27
N ASN A 182 -3.27 -21.62 0.19
CA ASN A 182 -1.96 -21.05 -0.13
C ASN A 182 -1.69 -19.84 0.80
N PRO A 183 -0.58 -19.84 1.57
CA PRO A 183 -0.26 -18.75 2.50
C PRO A 183 -0.13 -17.39 1.84
N ALA A 184 0.43 -17.30 0.62
CA ALA A 184 0.55 -16.04 -0.11
C ALA A 184 -0.83 -15.50 -0.52
N MET A 185 -1.74 -16.38 -0.98
CA MET A 185 -3.12 -15.99 -1.31
C MET A 185 -3.87 -15.48 -0.07
N ALA A 186 -3.79 -16.20 1.04
CA ALA A 186 -4.43 -15.80 2.29
C ALA A 186 -3.89 -14.43 2.77
N THR A 187 -2.58 -14.25 2.72
CA THR A 187 -1.90 -13.00 3.12
C THR A 187 -2.29 -11.84 2.21
N MET A 188 -2.34 -12.02 0.89
CA MET A 188 -2.83 -11.01 -0.05
C MET A 188 -4.30 -10.64 0.21
N GLY A 189 -5.15 -11.62 0.50
CA GLY A 189 -6.56 -11.40 0.83
C GLY A 189 -6.76 -10.54 2.08
N TRP A 190 -6.00 -10.81 3.14
CA TRP A 190 -6.01 -9.97 4.34
C TRP A 190 -5.42 -8.58 4.10
N ALA A 191 -4.42 -8.45 3.22
CA ALA A 191 -3.91 -7.14 2.83
C ALA A 191 -4.99 -6.27 2.17
N VAL A 192 -5.82 -6.88 1.31
CA VAL A 192 -7.00 -6.20 0.73
C VAL A 192 -7.99 -5.77 1.80
N VAL A 193 -8.30 -6.63 2.79
CA VAL A 193 -9.21 -6.28 3.89
C VAL A 193 -8.68 -5.08 4.68
N ASN A 194 -7.39 -5.09 5.02
CA ASN A 194 -6.74 -3.97 5.71
C ASN A 194 -6.75 -2.69 4.85
N MET A 195 -6.59 -2.80 3.53
CA MET A 195 -6.70 -1.65 2.63
C MET A 195 -8.08 -1.01 2.71
N MET A 196 -9.15 -1.81 2.69
CA MET A 196 -10.52 -1.29 2.81
C MET A 196 -10.72 -0.53 4.13
N LEU A 197 -10.26 -1.08 5.25
CA LEU A 197 -10.32 -0.45 6.56
C LEU A 197 -9.53 0.87 6.59
N GLY A 198 -8.28 0.84 6.12
CA GLY A 198 -7.41 2.01 6.08
C GLY A 198 -7.95 3.13 5.21
N ILE A 199 -8.46 2.80 4.00
CA ILE A 199 -9.03 3.77 3.06
C ILE A 199 -10.20 4.53 3.69
N THR A 200 -11.10 3.85 4.41
CA THR A 200 -12.26 4.50 5.05
C THR A 200 -11.83 5.70 5.93
N PHE A 201 -10.81 5.52 6.76
CA PHE A 201 -10.32 6.57 7.65
C PHE A 201 -9.34 7.53 6.98
N ALA A 202 -8.65 7.12 5.91
CA ALA A 202 -7.86 8.04 5.08
C ALA A 202 -8.76 9.15 4.49
N PHE A 203 -9.96 8.80 4.03
CA PHE A 203 -10.92 9.77 3.51
C PHE A 203 -11.38 10.80 4.56
N VAL A 204 -11.36 10.45 5.85
CA VAL A 204 -11.62 11.40 6.94
C VAL A 204 -10.45 12.39 7.09
N LEU A 205 -9.21 11.91 7.01
CA LEU A 205 -8.03 12.76 7.23
C LEU A 205 -7.75 13.74 6.08
N ILE A 206 -8.08 13.38 4.84
CA ILE A 206 -7.84 14.25 3.68
C ILE A 206 -8.86 15.41 3.54
N GLN A 207 -9.74 15.59 4.53
CA GLN A 207 -10.65 16.73 4.59
C GLN A 207 -9.95 17.92 5.26
N GLU A 208 -9.82 19.03 4.55
CA GLU A 208 -9.16 20.25 5.04
C GLU A 208 -9.74 20.74 6.37
N LYS A 209 -11.06 20.68 6.52
CA LYS A 209 -11.77 21.11 7.74
C LYS A 209 -11.51 20.21 8.97
N LEU A 210 -11.06 18.98 8.77
CA LEU A 210 -10.75 18.04 9.86
C LEU A 210 -9.26 18.05 10.20
N ALA A 211 -8.40 18.62 9.35
CA ALA A 211 -6.96 18.62 9.54
C ALA A 211 -6.51 19.24 10.89
N PRO A 212 -7.07 20.39 11.35
CA PRO A 212 -6.67 20.97 12.63
C PRO A 212 -6.99 20.07 13.84
N MET A 213 -7.99 19.21 13.72
CA MET A 213 -8.41 18.30 14.80
C MET A 213 -7.60 17.01 14.82
N LEU A 214 -7.16 16.51 13.65
CA LEU A 214 -6.70 15.13 13.52
C LEU A 214 -5.20 14.99 13.21
N SER A 215 -4.60 15.94 12.48
CA SER A 215 -3.28 15.76 11.83
C SER A 215 -2.14 15.41 12.78
N ASP A 216 -2.12 15.96 14.00
CA ASP A 216 -1.09 15.69 15.01
C ASP A 216 -1.57 14.87 16.21
N THR A 217 -2.63 14.09 15.99
CA THR A 217 -3.14 13.16 16.99
C THR A 217 -2.74 11.72 16.66
N VAL A 218 -2.95 10.82 17.62
CA VAL A 218 -2.80 9.37 17.40
C VAL A 218 -3.81 8.78 16.41
N PHE A 219 -4.74 9.59 15.89
CA PHE A 219 -5.63 9.20 14.78
C PHE A 219 -4.79 8.76 13.58
N VAL A 220 -3.76 9.55 13.24
CA VAL A 220 -2.91 9.31 12.07
C VAL A 220 -2.21 7.96 12.14
N PRO A 221 -1.43 7.64 13.20
CA PRO A 221 -0.89 6.29 13.33
C PRO A 221 -2.02 5.25 13.41
N GLY A 222 -3.11 5.49 14.13
CA GLY A 222 -4.25 4.58 14.26
C GLY A 222 -4.73 4.01 12.93
N TYR A 223 -5.10 4.87 11.97
CA TYR A 223 -5.53 4.39 10.65
C TYR A 223 -4.36 3.94 9.76
N PHE A 224 -3.21 4.64 9.80
CA PHE A 224 -2.12 4.38 8.86
C PHE A 224 -1.47 3.01 9.09
N HIS A 225 -1.56 2.43 10.29
CA HIS A 225 -1.06 1.07 10.53
C HIS A 225 -1.83 0.00 9.76
N PHE A 226 -3.10 0.25 9.38
CA PHE A 226 -3.79 -0.62 8.41
C PHE A 226 -3.05 -0.63 7.07
N PHE A 227 -2.49 0.49 6.62
CA PHE A 227 -1.65 0.51 5.42
C PHE A 227 -0.26 -0.06 5.67
N ALA A 228 0.49 0.48 6.63
CA ALA A 228 1.89 0.11 6.85
C ALA A 228 2.06 -1.37 7.20
N VAL A 229 1.31 -1.86 8.17
CA VAL A 229 1.38 -3.26 8.62
C VAL A 229 0.38 -4.11 7.84
N GLY A 230 -0.86 -3.67 7.73
CA GLY A 230 -1.93 -4.46 7.15
C GLY A 230 -1.82 -4.63 5.63
N VAL A 231 -1.41 -3.60 4.88
CA VAL A 231 -1.34 -3.65 3.40
C VAL A 231 0.08 -3.94 2.93
N LEU A 232 1.02 -3.03 3.22
CA LEU A 232 2.37 -3.05 2.69
C LEU A 232 3.14 -4.27 3.21
N THR A 233 3.18 -4.45 4.53
CA THR A 233 3.92 -5.56 5.14
C THR A 233 3.32 -6.90 4.76
N GLN A 234 1.99 -7.08 4.84
CA GLN A 234 1.36 -8.34 4.42
C GLN A 234 1.58 -8.64 2.93
N THR A 235 1.44 -7.65 2.04
CA THR A 235 1.71 -7.85 0.61
C THR A 235 3.16 -8.24 0.35
N PHE A 236 4.11 -7.60 1.04
CA PHE A 236 5.52 -7.96 0.97
C PHE A 236 5.77 -9.41 1.43
N LEU A 237 5.15 -9.83 2.54
CA LEU A 237 5.24 -11.21 3.02
C LEU A 237 4.62 -12.21 2.03
N ALA A 238 3.48 -11.87 1.42
CA ALA A 238 2.87 -12.69 0.38
C ALA A 238 3.81 -12.86 -0.84
N ALA A 239 4.50 -11.80 -1.24
CA ALA A 239 5.51 -11.86 -2.30
C ALA A 239 6.70 -12.74 -1.88
N LEU A 240 7.23 -12.58 -0.67
CA LEU A 240 8.33 -13.41 -0.15
C LEU A 240 7.95 -14.90 -0.11
N MET A 241 6.71 -15.23 0.26
CA MET A 241 6.21 -16.60 0.26
C MET A 241 6.18 -17.25 -1.14
N VAL A 242 6.26 -16.45 -2.22
CA VAL A 242 6.41 -16.93 -3.60
C VAL A 242 7.87 -16.89 -4.04
N ILE A 243 8.57 -15.78 -3.76
CA ILE A 243 9.94 -15.53 -4.23
C ILE A 243 10.94 -16.48 -3.55
N LEU A 244 10.84 -16.68 -2.23
CA LEU A 244 11.82 -17.47 -1.48
C LEU A 244 11.85 -18.95 -1.93
N PRO A 245 10.70 -19.65 -2.06
CA PRO A 245 10.67 -20.99 -2.67
C PRO A 245 11.24 -21.02 -4.10
N ALA A 246 10.92 -20.03 -4.93
CA ALA A 246 11.36 -19.96 -6.31
C ALA A 246 12.88 -19.77 -6.46
N LEU A 247 13.52 -19.06 -5.51
CA LEU A 247 14.97 -18.86 -5.50
C LEU A 247 15.73 -20.03 -4.86
N GLY A 248 15.22 -20.55 -3.73
CA GLY A 248 15.91 -21.57 -2.93
C GLY A 248 15.59 -23.02 -3.30
N GLY A 249 14.60 -23.26 -4.15
CA GLY A 249 14.15 -24.61 -4.51
C GLY A 249 13.48 -25.38 -3.36
N GLY A 250 12.98 -24.67 -2.33
CA GLY A 250 12.42 -25.26 -1.10
C GLY A 250 10.91 -25.05 -0.95
N SER A 251 10.37 -25.48 0.20
CA SER A 251 8.98 -25.24 0.58
C SER A 251 8.88 -24.28 1.77
N LEU A 252 7.70 -23.70 1.97
CA LEU A 252 7.44 -22.83 3.11
C LEU A 252 7.41 -23.63 4.42
N TRP A 253 8.06 -23.11 5.46
CA TRP A 253 7.94 -23.67 6.80
C TRP A 253 6.51 -23.47 7.33
N ARG A 254 5.87 -24.57 7.77
CA ARG A 254 4.51 -24.59 8.36
C ARG A 254 3.50 -23.71 7.61
N PRO A 255 3.14 -24.04 6.36
CA PRO A 255 2.23 -23.23 5.55
C PRO A 255 0.87 -23.02 6.24
N ASP A 256 0.39 -23.98 7.02
CA ASP A 256 -0.84 -23.85 7.80
C ASP A 256 -0.81 -22.74 8.85
N LEU A 257 0.35 -22.48 9.45
CA LEU A 257 0.53 -21.38 10.39
C LEU A 257 0.63 -20.06 9.64
N LEU A 258 1.41 -20.03 8.55
CA LEU A 258 1.60 -18.84 7.73
C LEU A 258 0.29 -18.33 7.10
N ARG A 259 -0.61 -19.23 6.67
CA ARG A 259 -1.93 -18.80 6.14
C ARG A 259 -2.84 -18.18 7.20
N ARG A 260 -2.65 -18.48 8.49
CA ARG A 260 -3.46 -17.96 9.60
C ARG A 260 -2.87 -16.69 10.21
N MET A 261 -1.54 -16.56 10.18
CA MET A 261 -0.81 -15.38 10.64
C MET A 261 -1.45 -14.03 10.23
N PRO A 262 -1.76 -13.76 8.94
CA PRO A 262 -2.28 -12.45 8.55
C PRO A 262 -3.63 -12.11 9.19
N ALA A 263 -4.47 -13.10 9.54
CA ALA A 263 -5.70 -12.89 10.28
C ALA A 263 -5.43 -12.40 11.71
N VAL A 264 -4.46 -13.03 12.39
CA VAL A 264 -4.05 -12.66 13.76
C VAL A 264 -3.46 -11.26 13.79
N VAL A 265 -2.62 -10.92 12.81
CA VAL A 265 -2.08 -9.56 12.63
C VAL A 265 -3.21 -8.56 12.42
N THR A 266 -4.16 -8.88 11.55
CA THR A 266 -5.31 -8.00 11.27
C THR A 266 -6.17 -7.79 12.51
N LEU A 267 -6.38 -8.82 13.34
CA LEU A 267 -7.10 -8.67 14.60
C LEU A 267 -6.38 -7.71 15.57
N GLY A 268 -5.05 -7.82 15.68
CA GLY A 268 -4.24 -6.86 16.45
C GLY A 268 -4.37 -5.43 15.90
N LEU A 269 -4.38 -5.27 14.58
CA LEU A 269 -4.58 -3.99 13.91
C LEU A 269 -5.99 -3.42 14.12
N LEU A 270 -7.02 -4.25 14.20
CA LEU A 270 -8.37 -3.79 14.51
C LEU A 270 -8.44 -3.16 15.90
N ILE A 271 -7.81 -3.78 16.90
CA ILE A 271 -7.75 -3.25 18.26
C ILE A 271 -6.95 -1.94 18.28
N PHE A 272 -5.75 -1.95 17.68
CA PHE A 272 -4.89 -0.78 17.56
C PHE A 272 -5.57 0.38 16.86
N GLY A 273 -6.15 0.11 15.69
CA GLY A 273 -6.78 1.10 14.83
C GLY A 273 -8.00 1.69 15.50
N ALA A 274 -8.90 0.86 16.05
CA ALA A 274 -10.08 1.35 16.76
C ALA A 274 -9.69 2.22 17.97
N ALA A 275 -8.74 1.78 18.79
CA ALA A 275 -8.29 2.54 19.96
C ALA A 275 -7.57 3.83 19.56
N GLY A 276 -6.66 3.78 18.59
CA GLY A 276 -5.86 4.93 18.13
C GLY A 276 -6.70 5.97 17.39
N ILE A 277 -7.63 5.54 16.53
CA ILE A 277 -8.58 6.44 15.85
C ILE A 277 -9.45 7.14 16.88
N THR A 278 -9.99 6.39 17.85
CA THR A 278 -10.83 6.96 18.93
C THR A 278 -10.02 7.92 19.80
N ALA A 279 -8.82 7.52 20.24
CA ALA A 279 -7.92 8.35 21.05
C ALA A 279 -7.55 9.64 20.32
N GLY A 280 -7.26 9.57 19.02
CA GLY A 280 -6.92 10.74 18.24
C GLY A 280 -8.09 11.69 18.04
N PHE A 281 -9.30 11.14 17.80
CA PHE A 281 -10.53 11.93 17.79
C PHE A 281 -10.78 12.61 19.15
N MET A 282 -10.39 11.98 20.25
CA MET A 282 -10.43 12.55 21.61
C MET A 282 -9.24 13.50 21.92
N GLY A 283 -8.39 13.81 20.94
CA GLY A 283 -7.32 14.79 21.06
C GLY A 283 -6.00 14.27 21.64
N VAL A 284 -5.81 12.95 21.77
CA VAL A 284 -4.52 12.41 22.23
C VAL A 284 -3.44 12.76 21.20
N PRO A 285 -2.40 13.54 21.56
CA PRO A 285 -1.34 13.90 20.63
C PRO A 285 -0.49 12.69 20.28
N ARG A 286 0.06 12.66 19.06
CA ARG A 286 1.13 11.71 18.70
C ARG A 286 2.49 12.27 19.11
N ARG A 287 3.48 11.39 19.29
CA ARG A 287 4.90 11.76 19.53
C ARG A 287 5.15 12.54 20.83
N VAL A 288 4.37 12.25 21.87
CA VAL A 288 4.57 12.79 23.23
C VAL A 288 4.82 11.62 24.19
N PHE A 289 5.82 11.75 25.06
CA PHE A 289 6.17 10.70 26.03
C PHE A 289 5.26 10.70 27.26
N ASP A 290 4.88 11.87 27.76
CA ASP A 290 4.00 12.03 28.92
C ASP A 290 2.63 12.56 28.49
N LEU A 291 1.61 11.73 28.69
CA LEU A 291 0.21 12.04 28.40
C LEU A 291 -0.60 12.42 29.64
N SER A 292 0.06 12.64 30.79
CA SER A 292 -0.63 12.98 32.05
C SER A 292 -1.18 14.40 32.07
N TYR A 293 -0.53 15.32 31.34
CA TYR A 293 -0.84 16.75 31.35
C TYR A 293 -0.95 17.31 32.78
N SER A 294 0.04 17.00 33.62
CA SER A 294 0.03 17.36 35.06
C SER A 294 -1.21 16.84 35.81
N GLY A 295 -1.74 15.69 35.40
CA GLY A 295 -2.95 15.08 35.95
C GLY A 295 -4.26 15.58 35.34
N MET A 296 -4.21 16.48 34.35
CA MET A 296 -5.40 17.06 33.71
C MET A 296 -5.86 16.30 32.47
N ALA A 297 -5.16 15.23 32.07
CA ALA A 297 -5.56 14.46 30.90
C ALA A 297 -6.94 13.79 31.10
N PRO A 298 -7.78 13.73 30.05
CA PRO A 298 -9.05 13.00 30.10
C PRO A 298 -8.86 11.54 30.55
N ALA A 299 -9.71 11.07 31.46
CA ALA A 299 -9.59 9.73 32.05
C ALA A 299 -9.61 8.57 31.03
N ALA A 300 -10.19 8.79 29.85
CA ALA A 300 -10.21 7.80 28.77
C ALA A 300 -8.84 7.63 28.07
N TRP A 301 -7.97 8.65 28.11
CA TRP A 301 -6.71 8.64 27.37
C TRP A 301 -5.79 7.48 27.78
N PRO A 302 -5.47 7.25 29.07
CA PRO A 302 -4.62 6.13 29.47
C PRO A 302 -5.20 4.76 29.08
N VAL A 303 -6.52 4.60 29.15
CA VAL A 303 -7.21 3.35 28.79
C VAL A 303 -7.08 3.06 27.30
N LEU A 304 -7.35 4.05 26.45
CA LEU A 304 -7.19 3.91 25.00
C LEU A 304 -5.73 3.66 24.63
N MET A 305 -4.79 4.35 25.28
CA MET A 305 -3.36 4.16 25.01
C MET A 305 -2.84 2.81 25.49
N ALA A 306 -3.41 2.22 26.54
CA ALA A 306 -3.13 0.83 26.92
C ALA A 306 -3.58 -0.16 25.84
N LEU A 307 -4.73 0.08 25.19
CA LEU A 307 -5.20 -0.74 24.07
C LEU A 307 -4.35 -0.56 22.81
N VAL A 308 -3.89 0.67 22.53
CA VAL A 308 -2.90 0.95 21.48
C VAL A 308 -1.62 0.15 21.76
N ALA A 309 -1.13 0.17 23.00
CA ALA A 309 0.06 -0.57 23.40
C ALA A 309 -0.11 -2.10 23.31
N ALA A 310 -1.33 -2.62 23.51
CA ALA A 310 -1.62 -4.05 23.41
C ALA A 310 -1.32 -4.62 22.01
N MET A 311 -1.36 -3.80 20.96
CA MET A 311 -0.94 -4.21 19.60
C MET A 311 0.51 -4.70 19.55
N TYR A 312 1.40 -4.17 20.38
CA TYR A 312 2.81 -4.58 20.35
C TYR A 312 2.97 -6.07 20.68
N VAL A 313 2.07 -6.66 21.47
CA VAL A 313 2.02 -8.11 21.70
C VAL A 313 1.75 -8.86 20.39
N PHE A 314 0.74 -8.45 19.63
CA PHE A 314 0.41 -9.06 18.33
C PHE A 314 1.54 -8.87 17.32
N THR A 315 2.23 -7.74 17.38
CA THR A 315 3.37 -7.42 16.50
C THR A 315 4.58 -8.29 16.82
N ILE A 316 4.88 -8.50 18.11
CA ILE A 316 5.94 -9.42 18.54
C ILE A 316 5.62 -10.82 18.03
N VAL A 317 4.38 -11.30 18.22
CA VAL A 317 3.95 -12.61 17.69
C VAL A 317 4.11 -12.68 16.17
N ALA A 318 3.66 -11.65 15.45
CA ALA A 318 3.79 -11.56 14.00
C ALA A 318 5.26 -11.60 13.57
N PHE A 319 6.12 -10.82 14.23
CA PHE A 319 7.55 -10.75 13.94
C PHE A 319 8.23 -12.10 14.17
N GLN A 320 7.92 -12.79 15.27
CA GLN A 320 8.43 -14.14 15.51
C GLN A 320 7.99 -15.13 14.42
N LEU A 321 6.76 -15.02 13.94
CA LEU A 321 6.25 -15.83 12.82
C LEU A 321 6.94 -15.47 11.49
N ILE A 322 7.27 -14.19 11.27
CA ILE A 322 8.01 -13.75 10.08
C ILE A 322 9.46 -14.24 10.14
N GLN A 323 10.10 -14.19 11.30
CA GLN A 323 11.45 -14.74 11.50
C GLN A 323 11.49 -16.26 11.31
N SER A 324 10.35 -16.94 11.34
CA SER A 324 10.18 -18.35 11.02
C SER A 324 9.90 -18.65 9.54
N LEU A 325 10.04 -17.66 8.65
CA LEU A 325 10.12 -17.85 7.20
C LEU A 325 11.44 -18.44 6.64
N PRO A 326 12.46 -18.96 7.38
CA PRO A 326 13.60 -19.59 6.73
C PRO A 326 13.10 -20.71 5.83
N ILE A 327 13.62 -20.68 4.60
CA ILE A 327 13.47 -21.78 3.65
C ILE A 327 14.09 -23.00 4.33
N ILE A 328 13.30 -24.05 4.58
CA ILE A 328 13.90 -25.34 4.86
C ILE A 328 14.41 -25.86 3.51
N VAL A 329 15.72 -25.72 3.28
CA VAL A 329 16.41 -26.56 2.31
C VAL A 329 16.52 -27.94 2.97
N ILE A 330 15.56 -28.83 2.72
CA ILE A 330 15.82 -30.25 2.94
C ILE A 330 16.60 -30.72 1.73
N GLY A 331 17.92 -30.48 1.78
CA GLY A 331 18.84 -31.26 0.99
C GLY A 331 18.90 -32.67 1.59
N SER A 332 18.23 -33.62 0.93
CA SER A 332 18.71 -35.00 0.85
C SER A 332 18.10 -35.63 -0.39
N GLY A 333 18.91 -35.71 -1.45
CA GLY A 333 18.62 -36.58 -2.59
C GLY A 333 18.81 -38.06 -2.24
N HIS A 334 18.08 -38.90 -2.98
CA HIS A 334 18.45 -40.20 -3.58
C HIS A 334 17.26 -41.16 -3.54
N GLY A 335 16.93 -41.72 -4.71
CA GLY A 335 16.25 -43.02 -4.79
C GLY A 335 15.24 -43.16 -5.93
N HIS A 336 15.77 -43.35 -7.15
CA HIS A 336 15.17 -43.97 -8.34
C HIS A 336 13.93 -43.38 -9.00
#